data_AF-A0AAU1C0X0-F1
#
_entry.id   AF-A0AAU1C0X0-F1
#
_cell.length_a   1.000
_cell.length_b   1.000
_cell.length_c   1.000
_cell.angle_alpha   90.00
_cell.angle_beta   90.00
_cell.angle_gamma   90.00
#
_symmetry.space_group_name_H-M   'P 1'
#
loop_
_entity.id
_entity.type
_entity.pdbx_description
1 polymer ?
#
loop_
_entity_poly.entity_id
_entity_poly.type
_entity_poly.pdbx_seq_one_letter_code
_entity_poly.pdbx_strand_id
1 'polypeptide(L)'
;MLFTAAFWKATAERAIRTFAQALAAVLTAGATNLLDVHWTAAFATAGMAAVLAVLMAVGSSQLGQPGPGLTETTNPATPAKPVQ
;
A
#
# COMPACT_ATOMS: atom_id res chain seq x y z
N MET A 1 -1.15 9.01 15.62
CA MET A 1 -1.68 9.45 14.31
C MET A 1 -2.71 8.49 13.69
N LEU A 2 -2.87 7.26 14.21
CA LEU A 2 -3.82 6.24 13.73
C LEU A 2 -5.29 6.68 13.62
N PHE A 3 -5.73 7.64 14.45
CA PHE A 3 -7.11 8.11 14.48
C PHE A 3 -7.36 9.39 13.66
N THR A 4 -6.35 9.90 12.94
CA THR A 4 -6.57 11.07 12.07
C THR A 4 -7.32 10.68 10.79
N ALA A 5 -8.21 11.55 10.35
CA ALA A 5 -8.91 11.39 9.07
C ALA A 5 -7.93 11.25 7.89
N ALA A 6 -6.76 11.90 7.96
CA ALA A 6 -5.73 11.78 6.92
C ALA A 6 -5.14 10.36 6.83
N PHE A 7 -4.93 9.70 7.97
CA PHE A 7 -4.44 8.31 8.00
C PHE A 7 -5.47 7.35 7.40
N TRP A 8 -6.73 7.48 7.80
CA TRP A 8 -7.79 6.62 7.29
C TRP A 8 -8.07 6.86 5.81
N LYS A 9 -7.96 8.10 5.32
CA LYS A 9 -8.07 8.41 3.89
C LYS A 9 -6.93 7.76 3.08
N ALA A 10 -5.69 7.90 3.53
CA ALA A 10 -4.53 7.27 2.88
C ALA A 10 -4.60 5.73 2.95
N THR A 11 -5.06 5.18 4.07
CA THR A 11 -5.25 3.74 4.25
C THR A 11 -6.34 3.20 3.33
N ALA A 12 -7.47 3.89 3.23
CA ALA A 12 -8.58 3.50 2.35
C ALA A 12 -8.15 3.52 0.87
N GLU A 13 -7.45 4.58 0.44
CA GLU A 13 -6.92 4.67 -0.92
C GLU A 13 -5.98 3.49 -1.24
N ARG A 14 -5.07 3.16 -0.33
CA ARG A 14 -4.15 2.01 -0.49
C ARG A 14 -4.89 0.67 -0.49
N ALA A 15 -5.89 0.51 0.37
CA ALA A 15 -6.68 -0.71 0.44
C ALA A 15 -7.48 -0.94 -0.85
N ILE A 16 -8.13 0.11 -1.39
CA ILE A 16 -8.88 0.06 -2.65
C ILE A 16 -7.94 -0.24 -3.82
N ARG A 17 -6.76 0.40 -3.86
CA ARG A 17 -5.76 0.12 -4.89
C ARG A 17 -5.27 -1.33 -4.83
N THR A 18 -5.01 -1.85 -3.64
CA THR A 18 -4.58 -3.25 -3.44
C THR A 18 -5.68 -4.23 -3.85
N PHE A 19 -6.94 -3.94 -3.50
CA PHE A 19 -8.10 -4.70 -3.94
C PHE A 19 -8.17 -4.77 -5.48
N ALA A 20 -8.10 -3.63 -6.15
CA ALA A 20 -8.18 -3.57 -7.61
C ALA A 20 -7.03 -4.34 -8.28
N GLN A 21 -5.81 -4.19 -7.77
CA GLN A 21 -4.63 -4.89 -8.29
C GLN A 21 -4.74 -6.41 -8.09
N ALA A 22 -5.19 -6.86 -6.92
CA ALA A 22 -5.38 -8.28 -6.63
C ALA A 22 -6.51 -8.89 -7.46
N LEU A 23 -7.63 -8.17 -7.59
CA LEU A 23 -8.74 -8.61 -8.43
C LEU A 23 -8.30 -8.74 -9.89
N ALA A 24 -7.63 -7.73 -10.43
CA ALA A 24 -7.09 -7.78 -11.78
C ALA A 24 -6.15 -8.97 -11.97
N ALA A 25 -5.26 -9.25 -11.01
CA ALA A 25 -4.34 -10.40 -11.08
C ALA A 25 -5.07 -11.75 -11.08
N VAL A 26 -6.09 -11.93 -10.25
CA VAL A 26 -6.88 -13.18 -10.22
C VAL A 26 -7.67 -13.35 -11.51
N LEU A 27 -8.27 -12.27 -12.02
CA LEU A 27 -9.00 -12.29 -13.29
C LEU A 27 -8.05 -12.62 -14.45
N THR A 28 -6.88 -11.99 -14.55
CA THR A 28 -5.95 -12.28 -15.65
C THR A 28 -5.31 -13.66 -15.56
N ALA A 29 -5.16 -14.23 -14.36
CA ALA A 29 -4.59 -15.56 -14.16
C ALA A 29 -5.57 -16.69 -14.50
N GLY A 30 -6.87 -16.50 -14.26
CA GLY A 30 -7.87 -17.57 -14.34
C GLY A 30 -9.05 -17.34 -15.28
N ALA A 31 -9.26 -16.13 -15.81
CA ALA A 31 -10.39 -15.84 -16.68
C ALA A 31 -10.09 -16.19 -18.15
N THR A 32 -10.95 -17.02 -18.73
CA THR A 32 -11.01 -17.24 -20.19
C THR A 32 -12.00 -16.27 -20.86
N ASN A 33 -13.04 -15.84 -20.12
CA ASN A 33 -14.02 -14.83 -20.50
C ASN A 33 -14.71 -14.24 -19.25
N LEU A 34 -15.32 -13.04 -19.34
CA LEU A 34 -15.94 -12.32 -18.22
C LEU A 34 -17.07 -13.11 -17.52
N LEU A 35 -17.79 -13.96 -18.25
CA LEU A 35 -18.93 -14.70 -17.72
C LEU A 35 -18.55 -16.03 -17.06
N ASP A 36 -17.36 -16.57 -17.37
CA ASP A 36 -16.88 -17.87 -16.86
C ASP A 36 -15.95 -17.72 -15.65
N VAL A 37 -15.80 -16.50 -15.15
CA VAL A 37 -15.01 -16.22 -13.95
C VAL A 37 -15.71 -16.71 -12.70
N HIS A 38 -14.96 -17.38 -11.82
CA HIS A 38 -15.41 -17.68 -10.47
C HIS A 38 -15.37 -16.42 -9.58
N TRP A 39 -16.36 -15.53 -9.77
CA TRP A 39 -16.41 -14.20 -9.14
C TRP A 39 -16.30 -14.23 -7.62
N THR A 40 -16.92 -15.21 -6.98
CA THR A 40 -16.86 -15.39 -5.53
C THR A 40 -15.42 -15.53 -5.04
N ALA A 41 -14.63 -16.39 -5.70
CA ALA A 41 -13.23 -16.61 -5.34
C ALA A 41 -12.36 -15.38 -5.66
N ALA A 42 -12.63 -14.71 -6.79
CA ALA A 42 -11.91 -13.50 -7.19
C ALA A 42 -12.11 -12.36 -6.20
N PHE A 43 -13.36 -12.08 -5.81
CA PHE A 43 -13.67 -11.05 -4.82
C PHE A 43 -13.19 -11.42 -3.41
N ALA A 44 -13.27 -12.69 -3.01
CA ALA A 44 -12.74 -13.15 -1.72
C ALA A 44 -11.22 -12.94 -1.63
N THR A 45 -10.49 -13.28 -2.69
CA THR A 45 -9.03 -13.13 -2.76
C THR A 45 -8.62 -11.66 -2.74
N ALA A 46 -9.28 -10.83 -3.57
CA ALA A 46 -9.04 -9.40 -3.59
C ALA A 46 -9.40 -8.73 -2.25
N GLY A 47 -10.50 -9.15 -1.63
CA GLY A 47 -10.94 -8.70 -0.31
C GLY A 47 -9.91 -9.02 0.77
N MET A 48 -9.34 -10.23 0.75
CA MET A 48 -8.25 -10.61 1.67
C MET A 48 -7.03 -9.70 1.50
N ALA A 49 -6.64 -9.40 0.26
CA ALA A 49 -5.52 -8.49 -0.01
C ALA A 49 -5.79 -7.06 0.52
N ALA A 50 -7.02 -6.56 0.38
CA ALA A 50 -7.44 -5.27 0.91
C ALA A 50 -7.37 -5.23 2.44
N VAL A 51 -7.85 -6.28 3.11
CA VAL A 51 -7.78 -6.43 4.57
C VAL A 51 -6.33 -6.42 5.03
N LEU A 52 -5.45 -7.19 4.37
CA LEU A 52 -4.02 -7.19 4.65
C LEU A 52 -3.40 -5.79 4.49
N ALA A 53 -3.78 -5.03 3.47
CA ALA A 53 -3.30 -3.67 3.29
C ALA A 53 -3.68 -2.75 4.47
N VAL A 54 -4.90 -2.89 5.00
CA VAL A 54 -5.33 -2.16 6.20
C VAL A 54 -4.54 -2.60 7.43
N LEU A 55 -4.37 -3.91 7.65
CA LEU A 55 -3.58 -4.44 8.78
C LEU A 55 -2.13 -3.93 8.73
N MET A 56 -1.52 -3.93 7.54
CA MET A 56 -0.17 -3.41 7.33
C MET A 56 -0.09 -1.90 7.58
N ALA A 57 -1.09 -1.13 7.15
CA ALA A 57 -1.16 0.30 7.46
C ALA A 57 -1.22 0.55 8.97
N VAL A 58 -2.05 -0.20 9.70
CA VAL A 58 -2.14 -0.16 11.17
C VAL A 58 -0.81 -0.54 11.81
N GLY A 59 -0.17 -1.63 11.39
CA GLY A 59 1.14 -2.05 11.91
C GLY A 59 2.25 -1.01 11.66
N SER A 60 2.24 -0.36 10.49
CA SER A 60 3.23 0.66 10.13
C SER A 60 3.01 2.02 10.81
N SER A 61 1.82 2.29 11.32
CA SER A 61 1.45 3.60 11.88
C SER A 61 2.20 3.99 13.16
N GLN A 62 2.86 3.04 13.84
CA GLN A 62 3.71 3.26 15.01
C GLN A 62 5.20 3.47 14.68
N LEU A 63 5.62 3.21 13.44
CA LEU A 63 7.02 3.40 12.99
C LEU A 63 7.33 4.84 12.57
N GLY A 64 6.38 5.76 12.75
CA GLY A 64 6.53 7.19 12.45
C GLY A 64 7.20 7.98 13.57
N GLN A 65 8.48 7.71 13.85
CA GLN A 65 9.36 8.81 14.26
C GLN A 65 9.67 9.64 13.00
N PRO A 66 9.57 10.97 13.03
CA PRO A 66 10.15 11.83 11.99
C PRO A 66 11.67 11.84 12.16
N GLY A 67 12.26 10.66 11.99
CA GLY A 67 13.67 10.44 11.75
C GLY A 67 13.77 10.04 10.29
N PRO A 68 14.68 10.62 9.52
CA PRO A 68 14.95 10.13 8.18
C PRO A 68 15.28 8.64 8.31
N GLY A 69 14.70 7.81 7.43
CA GLY A 69 14.55 6.37 7.65
C GLY A 69 15.84 5.66 8.05
N LEU A 70 15.74 4.39 8.45
CA LEU A 70 16.86 3.55 8.93
C LEU A 70 18.13 3.48 8.04
N THR A 71 18.18 4.18 6.91
CA THR A 71 19.38 4.35 6.08
C THR A 71 19.64 5.76 5.52
N GLU A 72 18.83 6.80 5.76
CA GLU A 72 19.12 8.08 5.09
C GLU A 72 18.50 9.32 5.74
N THR A 73 19.37 10.22 6.21
CA THR A 73 19.10 11.63 6.51
C THR A 73 19.68 12.49 5.37
N THR A 74 18.93 12.74 4.29
CA THR A 74 19.36 13.79 3.35
C THR A 74 19.18 15.14 4.03
N ASN A 75 20.25 15.66 4.62
CA ASN A 75 20.37 17.06 4.98
C ASN A 75 20.60 17.87 3.69
N PRO A 76 19.63 18.67 3.20
CA PRO A 76 19.79 19.44 1.95
C PRO A 76 20.66 20.70 2.12
N ALA A 77 21.17 20.97 3.32
CA ALA A 77 21.82 22.24 3.66
C ALA A 77 23.36 22.23 3.60
N THR A 78 24.01 21.21 3.02
CA THR A 78 25.47 21.22 2.84
C THR A 78 25.82 21.22 1.34
N PRO A 79 26.13 22.39 0.75
CA PRO A 79 26.79 22.44 -0.54
C PRO A 79 28.14 21.72 -0.41
N ALA A 80 28.38 20.72 -1.26
CA ALA A 80 29.68 20.07 -1.36
C ALA A 80 30.73 21.14 -1.68
N LYS A 81 31.63 21.43 -0.72
CA LYS A 81 32.81 22.24 -0.99
C LYS A 81 33.63 21.55 -2.09
N PRO A 82 33.99 22.23 -3.18
CA PRO A 82 34.96 21.71 -4.12
C PRO A 82 36.28 21.53 -3.36
N VAL A 83 36.80 20.31 -3.33
CA VAL A 83 38.17 20.04 -2.90
C VAL A 83 39.06 20.61 -4.00
N GLN A 84 39.85 21.64 -3.65
CA GLN A 84 40.89 22.18 -4.53
C GLN A 84 42.02 21.18 -4.71
#